data_AF-A0A3C0SBB4-F1
#
_entry.id   AF-A0A3C0SBB4-F1
#
_cell.length_a   1.000
_cell.length_b   1.000
_cell.length_c   1.000
_cell.angle_alpha   90.00
_cell.angle_beta   90.00
_cell.angle_gamma   90.00
#
_symmetry.space_group_name_H-M   'P 1'
#
loop_
_entity.id
_entity.type
_entity.pdbx_description
1 polymer ?
#
loop_
_entity_poly.entity_id
_entity_poly.type
_entity_poly.pdbx_seq_one_letter_code
_entity_poly.pdbx_strand_id
1 'polypeptide(L)'
;MNKPLVTVDSLRKNTMRIHLPANLGKFFAPNRVAVIGASSKNGNQGGRIMKSLEAQGFPGEIIAVHPEGGAVYGHNTVRSVTDLPMGMELAIAAVPATNVPSLVEPLSERGIRHLIVISGGFSETNEKGTELQEKLQLAGKQFGVRIIGPNAMGVFSGPDHFNSFFTTPGELALPQPGPIAIAS
;
A
#
# COMPACT_ATOMS: atom_id res chain seq x y z
N MET A 1 31.74 26.09 36.01
CA MET A 1 30.54 25.23 36.06
C MET A 1 30.26 24.71 34.66
N ASN A 2 30.59 23.45 34.38
CA ASN A 2 30.43 22.83 33.06
C ASN A 2 28.99 22.31 32.93
N LYS A 3 28.19 22.87 32.01
CA LYS A 3 26.91 22.23 31.62
C LYS A 3 27.23 20.98 30.81
N PRO A 4 26.58 19.83 31.04
CA PRO A 4 26.83 18.66 30.23
C PRO A 4 26.32 18.90 28.81
N LEU A 5 27.14 18.57 27.81
CA LEU A 5 26.76 18.54 26.40
C LEU A 5 25.73 17.42 26.21
N VAL A 6 24.53 17.80 25.76
CA VAL A 6 23.48 16.89 25.33
C VAL A 6 23.99 16.17 24.07
N THR A 7 24.32 14.88 24.18
CA THR A 7 24.76 14.04 23.07
C THR A 7 23.60 13.79 22.10
N VAL A 8 23.88 13.70 20.80
CA VAL A 8 22.89 13.41 19.73
C VAL A 8 22.08 12.13 20.01
N ASP A 9 22.67 11.15 20.71
CA ASP A 9 21.99 9.93 21.15
C ASP A 9 20.91 10.18 22.21
N SER A 10 21.02 11.23 23.02
CA SER A 10 20.00 11.59 24.01
C SER A 10 18.79 12.29 23.38
N LEU A 11 18.95 12.88 22.19
CA LEU A 11 17.84 13.43 21.38
C LEU A 11 17.05 12.33 20.66
N ARG A 12 17.64 11.16 20.39
CA ARG A 12 16.93 10.03 19.74
C ARG A 12 15.97 9.29 20.66
N LYS A 13 16.19 9.31 21.98
CA LYS A 13 15.39 8.54 22.94
C LYS A 13 14.13 9.26 23.44
N ASN A 14 13.95 10.54 23.14
CA ASN A 14 12.87 11.35 23.69
C ASN A 14 11.94 11.99 22.64
N THR A 15 11.91 11.46 21.42
CA THR A 15 10.88 11.85 20.45
C THR A 15 9.56 11.24 20.91
N MET A 16 8.81 12.01 21.70
CA MET A 16 7.37 11.87 21.82
C MET A 16 6.83 11.52 20.44
N ARG A 17 6.30 10.30 20.27
CA ARG A 17 5.56 9.92 19.06
C ARG A 17 4.36 10.85 19.00
N ILE A 18 4.53 11.96 18.28
CA ILE A 18 3.46 12.90 17.97
C ILE A 18 2.44 12.05 17.21
N HIS A 19 1.34 11.70 17.87
CA HIS A 19 0.22 11.05 17.22
C HIS A 19 -0.49 12.14 16.40
N LEU A 20 0.10 12.49 15.25
CA LEU A 20 -0.57 13.31 14.25
C LEU A 20 -1.92 12.62 13.95
N PRO A 21 -3.03 13.37 13.87
CA PRO A 21 -4.30 12.78 13.47
C PRO A 21 -4.09 11.95 12.20
N ALA A 22 -4.58 10.71 12.21
CA ALA A 22 -4.27 9.75 11.17
C ALA A 22 -4.70 10.30 9.81
N ASN A 23 -3.74 10.74 9.00
CA ASN A 23 -4.01 11.11 7.62
C ASN A 23 -4.37 9.83 6.87
N LEU A 24 -5.64 9.69 6.50
CA LEU A 24 -6.13 8.58 5.68
C LEU A 24 -6.31 8.97 4.21
N GLY A 25 -6.08 10.24 3.88
CA GLY A 25 -6.41 10.80 2.56
C GLY A 25 -5.73 10.06 1.41
N LYS A 26 -4.52 9.52 1.62
CA LYS A 26 -3.78 8.79 0.59
C LYS A 26 -4.31 7.40 0.28
N PHE A 27 -5.26 6.88 1.04
CA PHE A 27 -6.03 5.70 0.62
C PHE A 27 -7.06 6.03 -0.46
N PHE A 28 -7.48 7.29 -0.57
CA PHE A 28 -8.57 7.72 -1.46
C PHE A 28 -8.09 8.63 -2.59
N ALA A 29 -7.12 9.51 -2.31
CA ALA A 29 -6.57 10.50 -3.24
C ALA A 29 -5.02 10.47 -3.30
N PRO A 30 -4.40 9.33 -3.67
CA PRO A 30 -2.97 9.29 -3.94
C PRO A 30 -2.64 9.91 -5.30
N ASN A 31 -1.44 10.45 -5.45
CA ASN A 31 -0.88 10.91 -6.73
C ASN A 31 0.21 9.96 -7.25
N ARG A 32 0.75 9.08 -6.40
CA ARG A 32 1.84 8.16 -6.74
C ARG A 32 1.66 6.82 -6.03
N VAL A 33 1.44 5.76 -6.81
CA VAL A 33 1.01 4.45 -6.32
C VAL A 33 1.98 3.35 -6.77
N ALA A 34 2.44 2.53 -5.82
CA ALA A 34 3.20 1.32 -6.11
C ALA A 34 2.27 0.10 -6.09
N VAL A 35 2.26 -0.71 -7.15
CA VAL A 35 1.50 -1.96 -7.20
C VAL A 35 2.45 -3.15 -7.13
N ILE A 36 2.48 -3.81 -5.98
CA ILE A 36 3.41 -4.89 -5.64
C ILE A 36 2.82 -6.24 -6.03
N GLY A 37 3.57 -7.01 -6.81
CA GLY A 37 3.11 -8.28 -7.37
C GLY A 37 2.43 -8.13 -8.74
N ALA A 38 2.44 -6.94 -9.34
CA ALA A 38 1.87 -6.70 -10.65
C ALA A 38 2.69 -7.31 -11.78
N SER A 39 2.03 -8.01 -12.69
CA SER A 39 2.62 -8.48 -13.95
C SER A 39 1.58 -8.45 -15.06
N SER A 40 2.03 -8.56 -16.32
CA SER A 40 1.15 -8.65 -17.49
C SER A 40 0.54 -10.04 -17.70
N LYS A 41 0.90 -11.03 -16.87
CA LYS A 41 0.37 -12.40 -16.93
C LYS A 41 -1.15 -12.38 -16.71
N ASN A 42 -1.88 -13.14 -17.53
CA ASN A 42 -3.34 -13.20 -17.43
C ASN A 42 -3.77 -13.70 -16.04
N GLY A 43 -4.78 -13.07 -15.45
CA GLY A 43 -5.27 -13.38 -14.11
C GLY A 43 -4.41 -12.89 -12.93
N ASN A 44 -3.26 -12.26 -13.18
CA ASN A 44 -2.47 -11.66 -12.10
C ASN A 44 -3.25 -10.49 -11.46
N GLN A 45 -3.50 -10.57 -10.14
CA GLN A 45 -4.33 -9.58 -9.44
C GLN A 45 -3.70 -8.18 -9.45
N GLY A 46 -2.37 -8.05 -9.28
CA GLY A 46 -1.69 -6.77 -9.37
C GLY A 46 -1.82 -6.12 -10.76
N GLY A 47 -1.74 -6.93 -11.82
CA GLY A 47 -1.98 -6.48 -13.19
C GLY A 47 -3.43 -6.03 -13.41
N ARG A 48 -4.42 -6.73 -12.82
CA ARG A 48 -5.83 -6.31 -12.86
C ARG A 48 -6.03 -4.97 -12.17
N ILE A 49 -5.42 -4.76 -10.99
CA ILE A 49 -5.47 -3.48 -10.26
C ILE A 49 -4.89 -2.34 -11.11
N MET A 50 -3.76 -2.56 -11.79
CA MET A 50 -3.20 -1.54 -12.69
C MET A 50 -4.18 -1.17 -13.81
N LYS A 51 -4.83 -2.15 -14.44
CA LYS A 51 -5.87 -1.88 -15.45
C LYS A 51 -7.07 -1.13 -14.87
N SER A 52 -7.46 -1.42 -13.64
CA SER A 52 -8.56 -0.73 -12.96
C SER A 52 -8.23 0.73 -12.69
N LEU A 53 -6.98 1.03 -12.30
CA LEU A 53 -6.48 2.40 -12.17
C LEU A 53 -6.49 3.13 -13.52
N GLU A 54 -5.97 2.50 -14.59
CA GLU A 54 -5.98 3.07 -15.94
C GLU A 54 -7.39 3.33 -16.45
N ALA A 55 -8.30 2.36 -16.29
CA ALA A 55 -9.68 2.48 -16.76
C ALA A 55 -10.48 3.53 -15.99
N GLN A 56 -10.12 3.79 -14.72
CA GLN A 56 -10.70 4.87 -13.93
C GLN A 56 -10.17 6.26 -14.35
N GLY A 57 -9.12 6.30 -15.17
CA GLY A 57 -8.46 7.54 -15.58
C GLY A 57 -7.57 8.13 -14.49
N PHE A 58 -6.93 7.28 -13.68
CA PHE A 58 -6.07 7.73 -12.58
C PHE A 58 -4.99 8.69 -13.10
N PRO A 59 -4.95 9.96 -12.63
CA PRO A 59 -4.06 10.97 -13.18
C PRO A 59 -2.64 10.91 -12.61
N GLY A 60 -2.43 10.09 -11.58
CA GLY A 60 -1.16 9.94 -10.88
C GLY A 60 -0.20 8.96 -11.53
N GLU A 61 0.99 8.85 -10.94
CA GLU A 61 2.01 7.88 -11.35
C GLU A 61 1.70 6.48 -10.81
N ILE A 62 1.82 5.47 -11.66
CA ILE A 62 1.75 4.06 -11.29
C ILE A 62 3.12 3.43 -11.51
N ILE A 63 3.67 2.77 -10.48
CA ILE A 63 4.90 1.99 -10.59
C ILE A 63 4.61 0.54 -10.20
N ALA A 64 4.90 -0.40 -11.09
CA ALA A 64 4.82 -1.82 -10.78
C ALA A 64 6.05 -2.27 -9.99
N VAL A 65 5.86 -3.21 -9.07
CA VAL A 65 6.96 -3.90 -8.38
C VAL A 65 6.86 -5.39 -8.64
N HIS A 66 7.82 -5.93 -9.37
CA HIS A 66 7.86 -7.35 -9.70
C HIS A 66 9.31 -7.83 -9.90
N PRO A 67 9.74 -8.96 -9.30
CA PRO A 67 11.13 -9.43 -9.36
C PRO A 67 11.67 -9.64 -10.79
N GLU A 68 10.83 -10.12 -11.71
CA GLU A 68 11.20 -10.31 -13.13
C GLU A 68 11.49 -8.97 -13.83
N GLY A 69 10.98 -7.85 -13.31
CA GLY A 69 11.04 -6.53 -13.95
C GLY A 69 10.25 -6.47 -15.27
N GLY A 70 10.66 -5.55 -16.15
CA GLY A 70 10.02 -5.32 -17.44
C GLY A 70 8.74 -4.48 -17.35
N ALA A 71 8.39 -3.78 -18.42
CA ALA A 71 7.21 -2.90 -18.42
C ALA A 71 5.91 -3.70 -18.24
N VAL A 72 5.03 -3.23 -17.36
CA VAL A 72 3.69 -3.79 -17.15
C VAL A 72 2.68 -2.80 -17.72
N TYR A 73 2.02 -3.15 -18.83
CA TYR A 73 1.08 -2.27 -19.54
C TYR A 73 1.64 -0.88 -19.90
N GLY A 74 2.95 -0.79 -20.15
CA GLY A 74 3.62 0.47 -20.48
C GLY A 74 4.06 1.31 -19.27
N HIS A 75 3.76 0.88 -18.04
CA HIS A 75 4.24 1.54 -16.82
C HIS A 75 5.66 1.13 -16.45
N ASN A 76 6.31 2.03 -15.70
CA ASN A 76 7.59 1.76 -15.08
C ASN A 76 7.48 0.61 -14.08
N THR A 77 8.50 -0.25 -14.07
CA THR A 77 8.57 -1.40 -13.16
C THR A 77 9.92 -1.42 -12.48
N VAL A 78 9.91 -1.60 -11.17
CA VAL A 78 11.10 -1.87 -10.37
C VAL A 78 11.08 -3.30 -9.83
N ARG A 79 12.25 -3.84 -9.47
CA ARG A 79 12.35 -5.26 -9.07
C ARG A 79 12.01 -5.49 -7.60
N SER A 80 12.28 -4.50 -6.77
CA SER A 80 12.04 -4.55 -5.33
C SER A 80 11.37 -3.27 -4.84
N VAL A 81 10.66 -3.36 -3.70
CA VAL A 81 10.17 -2.18 -2.98
C VAL A 81 11.30 -1.25 -2.57
N THR A 82 12.50 -1.80 -2.37
CA THR A 82 13.71 -1.01 -2.09
C THR A 82 14.20 -0.23 -3.30
N ASP A 83 13.68 -0.47 -4.50
CA ASP A 83 14.09 0.27 -5.71
C ASP A 83 13.09 1.40 -6.04
N LEU A 84 12.02 1.52 -5.25
CA LEU A 84 11.03 2.58 -5.43
C LEU A 84 11.67 3.96 -5.20
N PRO A 85 11.28 4.97 -6.01
CA PRO A 85 11.68 6.34 -5.76
C PRO A 85 11.11 6.85 -4.43
N MET A 86 11.74 7.86 -3.84
CA MET A 86 11.16 8.57 -2.70
C MET A 86 9.87 9.30 -3.11
N GLY A 87 8.98 9.52 -2.13
CA GLY A 87 7.75 10.29 -2.33
C GLY A 87 6.60 9.50 -2.96
N MET A 88 6.68 8.16 -2.96
CA MET A 88 5.51 7.33 -3.20
C MET A 88 4.53 7.48 -2.03
N GLU A 89 3.23 7.55 -2.32
CA GLU A 89 2.23 7.92 -1.31
C GLU A 89 1.43 6.73 -0.78
N LEU A 90 1.24 5.73 -1.64
CA LEU A 90 0.46 4.52 -1.39
C LEU A 90 1.13 3.31 -2.03
N ALA A 91 1.14 2.18 -1.31
CA ALA A 91 1.44 0.87 -1.86
C ALA A 91 0.20 -0.03 -1.84
N ILE A 92 0.05 -0.87 -2.86
CA ILE A 92 -0.99 -1.90 -2.95
C ILE A 92 -0.29 -3.25 -3.09
N ALA A 93 -0.48 -4.14 -2.11
CA ALA A 93 0.14 -5.46 -2.09
C ALA A 93 -0.81 -6.54 -2.61
N ALA A 94 -0.42 -7.17 -3.71
CA ALA A 94 -1.08 -8.31 -4.34
C ALA A 94 -0.08 -9.49 -4.49
N VAL A 95 0.58 -9.84 -3.39
CA VAL A 95 1.57 -10.94 -3.28
C VAL A 95 1.10 -12.00 -2.28
N PRO A 96 1.66 -13.22 -2.22
CA PRO A 96 1.28 -14.20 -1.19
C PRO A 96 1.30 -13.61 0.22
N ALA A 97 0.30 -13.94 1.06
CA ALA A 97 0.12 -13.35 2.39
C ALA A 97 1.39 -13.41 3.25
N THR A 98 2.13 -14.52 3.18
CA THR A 98 3.38 -14.75 3.91
C THR A 98 4.45 -13.70 3.62
N ASN A 99 4.39 -13.04 2.46
CA ASN A 99 5.37 -12.06 2.02
C ASN A 99 4.98 -10.63 2.41
N VAL A 100 3.74 -10.38 2.84
CA VAL A 100 3.26 -9.01 3.08
C VAL A 100 3.94 -8.34 4.29
N PRO A 101 4.14 -9.00 5.45
CA PRO A 101 4.76 -8.35 6.61
C PRO A 101 6.17 -7.83 6.32
N SER A 102 6.97 -8.52 5.49
CA SER A 102 8.34 -8.10 5.17
C SER A 102 8.41 -6.91 4.22
N LEU A 103 7.29 -6.49 3.61
CA LEU A 103 7.24 -5.27 2.79
C LEU A 103 7.20 -4.00 3.65
N VAL A 104 6.70 -4.09 4.88
CA VAL A 104 6.31 -2.89 5.66
C VAL A 104 7.51 -2.00 6.00
N GLU A 105 8.62 -2.58 6.44
CA GLU A 105 9.83 -1.83 6.78
C GLU A 105 10.45 -1.14 5.55
N PRO A 106 10.76 -1.84 4.45
CA PRO A 106 11.27 -1.20 3.23
C PRO A 106 10.35 -0.11 2.67
N LEU A 107 9.02 -0.32 2.71
CA LEU A 107 8.07 0.69 2.28
C LEU A 107 8.16 1.96 3.16
N SER A 108 8.28 1.78 4.47
CA SER A 108 8.47 2.90 5.41
C SER A 108 9.79 3.63 5.17
N GLU A 109 10.89 2.91 4.91
CA GLU A 109 12.19 3.50 4.55
C GLU A 109 12.11 4.32 3.24
N ARG A 110 11.22 3.94 2.32
CA ARG A 110 10.90 4.71 1.10
C ARG A 110 9.88 5.83 1.31
N GLY A 111 9.46 6.06 2.55
CA GLY A 111 8.54 7.13 2.93
C GLY A 111 7.06 6.79 2.71
N ILE A 112 6.73 5.56 2.31
CA ILE A 112 5.34 5.12 2.09
C ILE A 112 4.71 4.83 3.44
N ARG A 113 3.58 5.48 3.73
CA ARG A 113 2.88 5.37 5.02
C ARG A 113 1.49 4.74 4.92
N HIS A 114 1.07 4.37 3.72
CA HIS A 114 -0.23 3.76 3.43
C HIS A 114 -0.03 2.50 2.62
N LEU A 115 -0.65 1.41 3.06
CA LEU A 115 -0.58 0.10 2.43
C LEU A 115 -1.99 -0.50 2.34
N ILE A 116 -2.44 -0.83 1.14
CA ILE A 116 -3.64 -1.67 0.92
C ILE A 116 -3.17 -3.10 0.72
N VAL A 117 -3.69 -4.05 1.49
CA VAL A 117 -3.35 -5.46 1.38
C VAL A 117 -4.55 -6.23 0.82
N ILE A 118 -4.41 -6.66 -0.44
CA ILE A 118 -5.46 -7.39 -1.16
C ILE A 118 -5.49 -8.86 -0.75
N SER A 119 -4.32 -9.43 -0.46
CA SER A 119 -4.13 -10.85 -0.24
C SER A 119 -4.90 -11.40 0.96
N GLY A 120 -5.60 -12.52 0.75
CA GLY A 120 -6.08 -13.41 1.80
C GLY A 120 -5.02 -14.44 2.21
N GLY A 121 -5.29 -15.19 3.27
CA GLY A 121 -4.39 -16.11 3.98
C GLY A 121 -4.06 -15.67 5.41
N PHE A 122 -4.85 -14.77 6.01
CA PHE A 122 -4.63 -14.19 7.35
C PHE A 122 -5.62 -14.77 8.36
N SER A 123 -6.10 -13.97 9.33
CA SER A 123 -6.91 -14.45 10.46
C SER A 123 -8.24 -15.09 10.05
N GLU A 124 -8.67 -14.90 8.80
CA GLU A 124 -9.88 -15.54 8.25
C GLU A 124 -9.69 -17.03 7.96
N THR A 125 -8.47 -17.56 8.06
CA THR A 125 -8.16 -18.96 7.70
C THR A 125 -7.98 -19.89 8.90
N ASN A 126 -6.94 -19.68 9.71
CA ASN A 126 -6.56 -20.51 10.86
C ASN A 126 -5.59 -19.78 11.80
N GLU A 127 -5.09 -20.47 12.84
CA GLU A 127 -4.15 -19.93 13.84
C GLU A 127 -2.88 -19.33 13.22
N LYS A 128 -2.26 -20.00 12.24
CA LYS A 128 -1.08 -19.45 11.54
C LYS A 128 -1.41 -18.17 10.79
N GLY A 129 -2.61 -18.08 10.24
CA GLY A 129 -3.14 -16.86 9.62
C GLY A 129 -3.32 -15.72 10.63
N THR A 130 -3.81 -16.03 11.84
CA THR A 130 -3.90 -15.08 12.95
C THR A 130 -2.52 -14.56 13.35
N GLU A 131 -1.54 -15.44 13.56
CA GLU A 131 -0.15 -15.05 13.87
C GLU A 131 0.45 -14.17 12.76
N LEU A 132 0.16 -14.49 11.51
CA LEU A 132 0.63 -13.71 10.37
C LEU A 132 0.00 -12.30 10.35
N GLN A 133 -1.27 -12.18 10.70
CA GLN A 133 -1.94 -10.90 10.82
C GLN A 133 -1.38 -10.06 11.98
N GLU A 134 -1.10 -10.69 13.12
CA GLU A 134 -0.45 -10.03 14.25
C GLU A 134 0.93 -9.48 13.87
N LYS A 135 1.73 -10.26 13.14
CA LYS A 135 3.02 -9.81 12.59
C LYS A 135 2.85 -8.58 11.69
N LEU A 136 1.85 -8.59 10.80
CA LEU A 136 1.55 -7.44 9.93
C LEU A 136 1.15 -6.20 10.73
N GLN A 137 0.28 -6.36 11.74
CA GLN A 137 -0.14 -5.26 12.61
C GLN A 137 1.02 -4.68 13.42
N LEU A 138 1.88 -5.55 13.98
CA LEU A 138 3.07 -5.15 14.73
C LEU A 138 4.03 -4.36 13.84
N ALA A 139 4.31 -4.86 12.62
CA ALA A 139 5.14 -4.16 11.66
C ALA A 139 4.56 -2.78 11.31
N GLY A 140 3.25 -2.69 11.02
CA GLY A 140 2.58 -1.42 10.75
C GLY A 140 2.75 -0.40 11.88
N LYS A 141 2.56 -0.84 13.14
CA LYS A 141 2.75 -0.01 14.34
C LYS A 141 4.23 0.38 14.56
N GLN A 142 5.16 -0.53 14.31
CA GLN A 142 6.60 -0.30 14.49
C GLN A 142 7.10 0.75 13.50
N PHE A 143 6.80 0.57 12.22
CA PHE A 143 7.31 1.40 11.13
C PHE A 143 6.39 2.56 10.74
N GLY A 144 5.26 2.72 11.44
CA GLY A 144 4.35 3.84 11.24
C GLY A 144 3.63 3.81 9.89
N VAL A 145 3.29 2.60 9.41
CA VAL A 145 2.53 2.37 8.17
C VAL A 145 1.09 2.02 8.54
N ARG A 146 0.14 2.74 7.95
CA ARG A 146 -1.29 2.49 8.04
C ARG A 146 -1.68 1.43 7.01
N ILE A 147 -2.56 0.52 7.40
CA ILE A 147 -2.92 -0.64 6.58
C ILE A 147 -4.45 -0.72 6.44
N ILE A 148 -4.93 -0.86 5.20
CA ILE A 148 -6.28 -1.34 4.88
C ILE A 148 -6.17 -2.81 4.48
N GLY A 149 -7.08 -3.64 5.00
CA GLY A 149 -7.01 -5.10 4.89
C GLY A 149 -6.38 -5.75 6.12
N PRO A 150 -5.83 -6.97 6.01
CA PRO A 150 -5.65 -7.76 4.78
C PRO A 150 -6.97 -8.34 4.23
N ASN A 151 -6.88 -9.17 3.18
CA ASN A 151 -8.04 -9.77 2.50
C ASN A 151 -9.07 -8.71 2.04
N ALA A 152 -8.59 -7.58 1.53
CA ALA A 152 -9.44 -6.49 1.09
C ALA A 152 -9.74 -6.56 -0.41
N MET A 153 -10.92 -6.09 -0.81
CA MET A 153 -11.21 -5.83 -2.22
C MET A 153 -10.38 -4.66 -2.77
N GLY A 154 -10.08 -3.67 -1.94
CA GLY A 154 -9.37 -2.44 -2.28
C GLY A 154 -10.17 -1.20 -1.88
N VAL A 155 -9.87 -0.06 -2.50
CA VAL A 155 -10.56 1.22 -2.31
C VAL A 155 -10.93 1.81 -3.68
N PHE A 156 -12.12 2.39 -3.74
CA PHE A 156 -12.59 3.18 -4.87
C PHE A 156 -12.91 4.60 -4.40
N SER A 157 -12.37 5.60 -5.10
CA SER A 157 -12.74 7.01 -5.00
C SER A 157 -13.10 7.53 -6.39
N GLY A 158 -14.40 7.71 -6.63
CA GLY A 158 -14.90 8.32 -7.86
C GLY A 158 -14.36 9.74 -8.09
N PRO A 159 -14.45 10.66 -7.11
CA PRO A 159 -13.96 12.04 -7.26
C PRO A 159 -12.46 12.16 -7.58
N ASP A 160 -11.64 11.22 -7.10
CA ASP A 160 -10.17 11.24 -7.28
C ASP A 160 -9.70 10.32 -8.41
N HIS A 161 -10.63 9.76 -9.19
CA HIS A 161 -10.32 8.81 -10.26
C HIS A 161 -9.43 7.65 -9.80
N PHE A 162 -9.65 7.17 -8.56
CA PHE A 162 -8.85 6.12 -7.96
C PHE A 162 -9.66 4.83 -7.82
N ASN A 163 -9.15 3.74 -8.38
CA ASN A 163 -9.76 2.41 -8.27
C ASN A 163 -8.68 1.34 -8.07
N SER A 164 -8.55 0.86 -6.83
CA SER A 164 -7.60 -0.19 -6.48
C SER A 164 -8.22 -1.59 -6.46
N PHE A 165 -9.45 -1.77 -6.95
CA PHE A 165 -10.07 -3.08 -7.01
C PHE A 165 -9.35 -3.96 -8.04
N PHE A 166 -9.30 -5.27 -7.78
CA PHE A 166 -8.74 -6.24 -8.72
C PHE A 166 -9.78 -6.76 -9.73
N THR A 167 -10.79 -5.97 -10.05
CA THR A 167 -11.84 -6.26 -11.04
C THR A 167 -11.54 -5.53 -12.35
N THR A 168 -11.58 -6.23 -13.49
CA THR A 168 -11.37 -5.62 -14.80
C THR A 168 -12.62 -4.84 -15.26
N PRO A 169 -12.47 -3.85 -16.17
CA PRO A 169 -13.61 -3.11 -16.71
C PRO A 169 -14.68 -4.05 -17.28
N GLY A 170 -15.93 -3.85 -16.85
CA GLY A 170 -17.07 -4.68 -17.25
C GLY A 170 -17.42 -5.82 -16.29
N GLU A 171 -16.52 -6.20 -15.36
CA GLU A 171 -16.83 -7.19 -14.32
C GLU A 171 -17.64 -6.60 -13.16
N LEU A 172 -17.48 -5.30 -12.92
CA LEU A 172 -18.15 -4.57 -11.84
C LEU A 172 -18.65 -3.22 -12.35
N ALA A 173 -19.94 -2.95 -12.13
CA ALA A 173 -20.50 -1.62 -12.35
C ALA A 173 -20.09 -0.71 -11.19
N LEU A 174 -19.36 0.36 -11.50
CA LEU A 174 -18.93 1.35 -10.52
C LEU A 174 -19.96 2.48 -10.42
N PRO A 175 -20.21 3.01 -9.21
CA PRO A 175 -21.14 4.13 -9.05
C PRO A 175 -20.56 5.41 -9.64
N GLN A 176 -21.45 6.33 -10.02
CA GLN A 176 -21.06 7.70 -10.35
C GLN A 176 -20.53 8.43 -9.10
N PRO A 177 -19.59 9.38 -9.24
CA PRO A 177 -19.13 10.20 -8.11
C PRO A 177 -20.30 10.89 -7.39
N GLY A 178 -20.28 10.88 -6.07
CA GLY A 178 -21.34 11.45 -5.24
C GLY A 178 -20.96 11.52 -3.76
N PRO A 179 -21.85 12.02 -2.89
CA PRO A 179 -21.55 12.28 -1.48
C PRO A 179 -21.61 11.03 -0.57
N ILE A 180 -21.84 9.85 -1.15
CA ILE A 180 -22.04 8.61 -0.39
C ILE A 180 -20.71 7.85 -0.29
N ALA A 181 -20.31 7.51 0.94
CA ALA A 181 -19.21 6.59 1.22
C ALA A 181 -19.76 5.28 1.80
N ILE A 182 -19.23 4.15 1.35
CA ILE A 182 -19.62 2.80 1.81
C ILE A 182 -18.36 2.08 2.32
N ALA A 183 -18.48 1.41 3.46
CA ALA A 183 -17.46 0.51 4.00
C ALA A 183 -18.13 -0.84 4.33
N SER A 184 -17.47 -1.96 3.98
CA SER A 184 -17.94 -3.32 4.15
C SER A 184 -16.81 -4.24 4.60
#